data_AF-G2FSI4-F1
#
_entry.id   AF-G2FSI4-F1
#
_cell.length_a   1.000
_cell.length_b   1.000
_cell.length_c   1.000
_cell.angle_alpha   90.00
_cell.angle_beta   90.00
_cell.angle_gamma   90.00
#
_symmetry.space_group_name_H-M   'P 1'
#
loop_
_entity.id
_entity.type
_entity.pdbx_description
1 polymer ?
#
loop_
_entity_poly.entity_id
_entity_poly.type
_entity_poly.pdbx_seq_one_letter_code
_entity_poly.pdbx_strand_id
1 'polypeptide(L)'
;MNKKLATILSPVIIGGMIFSVSITAIAGTTTDQKAQGQQFDGRGHGRMGGQFEGQIGRGINKDLAASLVKEGIITQEVADKITSYMEDKNAERKAEMEKIKAMSEDERKAYFESQKASTTEKIEKKADWLSEMLASGILTQEQVDSITAYQQNEMKAQQEEQQAKRQEAEKSRMDSLVSAGIITQDTADAITTYNETQEESYKAEMEKLKAMTDDERKTYMESKKDAKSYGKKDQYAGLLEAGVLTQEQVDSIKAYDEAQRQANQEEQETKRQEQTLTRLDSLVSSGTITEDLKSKVIEFLNNQEETRNAEMEKVKAMTDDERKAYIESKMNVNKDSVKGDKISPLKGLVDDGTLTQDQADAVVKVLFQRSVQNKFWGTKTSSSN
;
A
#
# COMPACT_ATOMS: atom_id res chain seq x y z
N MET A 1 36.46 -2.31 53.90
CA MET A 1 35.86 -3.44 53.16
C MET A 1 34.34 -3.36 53.29
N ASN A 2 33.66 -3.58 52.17
CA ASN A 2 32.23 -3.83 51.99
C ASN A 2 31.24 -2.67 52.21
N LYS A 3 30.91 -1.97 51.11
CA LYS A 3 29.55 -1.43 50.91
C LYS A 3 28.91 -2.22 49.77
N LYS A 4 27.85 -2.94 50.10
CA LYS A 4 27.01 -3.70 49.17
C LYS A 4 26.18 -2.69 48.36
N LEU A 5 26.37 -2.67 47.05
CA LEU A 5 25.48 -2.00 46.10
C LEU A 5 24.28 -2.92 45.88
N ALA A 6 23.10 -2.43 46.23
CA ALA A 6 21.83 -3.09 45.99
C ALA A 6 21.42 -2.86 44.53
N THR A 7 21.42 -3.93 43.74
CA THR A 7 20.86 -3.94 42.39
C THR A 7 19.33 -3.96 42.51
N ILE A 8 18.68 -2.85 42.14
CA ILE A 8 17.22 -2.77 42.03
C ILE A 8 16.85 -3.25 40.62
N LEU A 9 16.36 -4.48 40.54
CA LEU A 9 15.67 -5.03 39.39
C LEU A 9 14.24 -4.45 39.38
N SER A 10 14.00 -3.44 38.55
CA SER A 10 12.64 -2.98 38.23
C SER A 10 12.08 -3.80 37.06
N PRO A 11 10.89 -4.41 37.17
CA PRO A 11 10.26 -5.09 36.04
C PRO A 11 9.62 -4.04 35.12
N VAL A 12 10.20 -3.81 33.96
CA VAL A 12 9.57 -2.98 32.92
C VAL A 12 8.52 -3.84 32.22
N ILE A 13 7.25 -3.60 32.54
CA ILE A 13 6.10 -4.10 31.77
C ILE A 13 5.99 -3.21 30.54
N ILE A 14 6.61 -3.60 29.42
CA ILE A 14 6.43 -2.89 28.16
C ILE A 14 5.22 -3.47 27.43
N GLY A 15 4.09 -2.78 27.55
CA GLY A 15 2.89 -3.04 26.78
C GLY A 15 2.81 -2.07 25.60
N GLY A 16 2.99 -2.56 24.38
CA GLY A 16 2.80 -1.76 23.17
C GLY A 16 2.74 -2.65 21.95
N MET A 17 1.53 -3.03 21.53
CA MET A 17 1.36 -3.88 20.35
C MET A 17 0.30 -3.36 19.38
N ILE A 18 0.72 -3.13 18.14
CA ILE A 18 -0.11 -2.63 17.03
C ILE A 18 -0.37 -3.79 16.07
N PHE A 19 -1.65 -4.14 15.94
CA PHE A 19 -2.14 -5.03 14.88
C PHE A 19 -3.02 -4.24 13.91
N SER A 20 -2.60 -4.18 12.64
CA SER A 20 -3.48 -3.85 11.53
C SER A 20 -4.14 -5.14 11.02
N VAL A 21 -5.43 -5.32 11.29
CA VAL A 21 -6.23 -6.39 10.68
C VAL A 21 -7.47 -5.77 10.04
N SER A 22 -7.74 -6.21 8.84
CA SER A 22 -8.82 -5.86 7.92
C SER A 22 -10.20 -5.91 8.60
N ILE A 23 -11.03 -4.88 8.40
CA ILE A 23 -12.38 -4.78 8.95
C ILE A 23 -13.35 -5.61 8.08
N THR A 24 -14.05 -6.57 8.70
CA THR A 24 -15.30 -7.14 8.16
C THR A 24 -16.48 -6.52 8.90
N ALA A 25 -17.41 -5.90 8.17
CA ALA A 25 -18.59 -5.26 8.73
C ALA A 25 -19.66 -6.30 9.14
N ILE A 26 -20.23 -6.14 10.35
CA ILE A 26 -21.49 -6.78 10.79
C ILE A 26 -22.53 -5.67 11.02
N ALA A 27 -23.75 -5.90 10.52
CA ALA A 27 -24.90 -5.01 10.63
C ALA A 27 -26.00 -5.61 11.52
N GLY A 28 -26.76 -4.74 12.18
CA GLY A 28 -28.04 -4.99 12.87
C GLY A 28 -27.97 -4.74 14.39
N THR A 29 -28.86 -4.03 15.09
CA THR A 29 -30.17 -3.43 14.79
C THR A 29 -30.46 -2.33 15.83
N THR A 30 -31.08 -1.23 15.37
CA THR A 30 -31.82 -0.15 16.08
C THR A 30 -31.88 -0.14 17.62
N THR A 31 -31.41 0.95 18.24
CA THR A 31 -32.22 1.95 19.01
C THR A 31 -31.38 3.21 19.20
N ASP A 32 -32.01 4.38 19.05
CA ASP A 32 -31.44 5.73 19.14
C ASP A 32 -30.54 5.99 20.35
N GLN A 33 -29.32 6.49 20.10
CA GLN A 33 -28.68 7.50 20.94
C GLN A 33 -27.57 8.25 20.18
N LYS A 34 -27.75 9.56 20.04
CA LYS A 34 -26.74 10.54 19.63
C LYS A 34 -25.56 10.51 20.61
N ALA A 35 -24.33 10.26 20.14
CA ALA A 35 -23.11 10.83 20.75
C ALA A 35 -21.86 10.61 19.88
N GLN A 36 -21.21 11.74 19.57
CA GLN A 36 -19.76 11.95 19.38
C GLN A 36 -19.06 11.26 18.20
N GLY A 37 -18.88 12.06 17.15
CA GLY A 37 -18.15 11.72 15.94
C GLY A 37 -16.67 11.48 16.18
N GLN A 38 -16.20 10.32 15.72
CA GLN A 38 -14.80 9.92 15.70
C GLN A 38 -14.04 10.74 14.65
N GLN A 39 -12.87 11.24 15.05
CA GLN A 39 -11.86 11.88 14.20
C GLN A 39 -11.46 10.93 13.07
N PHE A 40 -11.68 11.37 11.84
CA PHE A 40 -11.28 10.68 10.62
C PHE A 40 -10.17 11.51 9.99
N ASP A 41 -8.94 11.30 10.44
CA ASP A 41 -7.77 12.06 9.99
C ASP A 41 -7.56 11.83 8.48
N GLY A 42 -7.66 12.92 7.73
CA GLY A 42 -7.54 13.00 6.28
C GLY A 42 -6.13 12.73 5.76
N ARG A 43 -5.62 11.52 5.93
CA ARG A 43 -4.59 10.96 5.05
C ARG A 43 -5.28 10.34 3.86
N GLY A 44 -5.15 11.05 2.74
CA GLY A 44 -5.63 10.71 1.41
C GLY A 44 -6.01 9.26 1.18
N HIS A 45 -7.31 9.04 0.96
CA HIS A 45 -7.76 8.14 -0.08
C HIS A 45 -7.30 8.70 -1.43
N GLY A 46 -5.99 8.62 -1.67
CA GLY A 46 -5.45 8.70 -3.01
C GLY A 46 -6.05 7.53 -3.78
N ARG A 47 -6.96 7.86 -4.70
CA ARG A 47 -7.35 7.06 -5.87
C ARG A 47 -6.97 5.58 -5.75
N MET A 48 -7.91 4.72 -5.37
CA MET A 48 -7.88 3.31 -5.76
C MET A 48 -8.14 3.17 -7.28
N GLY A 49 -7.35 3.87 -8.08
CA GLY A 49 -7.20 3.70 -9.53
C GLY A 49 -5.81 3.18 -9.90
N GLY A 50 -5.01 2.76 -8.90
CA GLY A 50 -3.81 1.97 -9.08
C GLY A 50 -4.10 0.53 -8.67
N GLN A 51 -4.14 -0.38 -9.64
CA GLN A 51 -3.97 -1.82 -9.43
C GLN A 51 -4.70 -2.40 -8.20
N PHE A 52 -6.02 -2.24 -8.14
CA PHE A 52 -6.89 -3.18 -7.42
C PHE A 52 -7.14 -4.45 -8.28
N GLU A 53 -6.10 -4.90 -8.97
CA GLU A 53 -6.09 -6.06 -9.87
C GLU A 53 -4.99 -7.05 -9.44
N GLY A 54 -4.57 -7.03 -8.17
CA GLY A 54 -3.40 -7.83 -7.74
C GLY A 54 -3.42 -8.39 -6.32
N GLN A 55 -4.51 -8.28 -5.55
CA GLN A 55 -4.49 -8.77 -4.17
C GLN A 55 -5.85 -9.25 -3.62
N ILE A 56 -6.71 -9.75 -4.50
CA ILE A 56 -7.85 -10.60 -4.12
C ILE A 56 -7.72 -11.90 -4.92
N GLY A 57 -7.12 -12.89 -4.28
CA GLY A 57 -6.73 -14.17 -4.89
C GLY A 57 -5.23 -14.25 -5.14
N ARG A 58 -4.46 -14.55 -4.08
CA ARG A 58 -3.17 -15.24 -4.24
C ARG A 58 -3.45 -16.64 -4.78
N GLY A 59 -3.86 -16.73 -6.04
CA GLY A 59 -3.68 -17.94 -6.81
C GLY A 59 -2.20 -18.17 -7.02
N ILE A 60 -1.82 -19.41 -7.31
CA ILE A 60 -0.50 -19.69 -7.88
C ILE A 60 -0.31 -18.80 -9.12
N ASN A 61 0.51 -17.75 -9.01
CA ASN A 61 1.06 -17.10 -10.21
C ASN A 61 1.90 -18.15 -10.95
N LYS A 62 2.01 -18.07 -12.28
CA LYS A 62 2.81 -19.02 -13.08
C LYS A 62 4.21 -19.26 -12.49
N ASP A 63 4.76 -18.25 -11.84
CA ASP A 63 6.02 -18.28 -11.10
C ASP A 63 6.03 -19.28 -9.93
N LEU A 64 4.94 -19.39 -9.16
CA LEU A 64 4.84 -20.34 -8.06
C LEU A 64 4.72 -21.79 -8.59
N ALA A 65 3.98 -22.04 -9.67
CA ALA A 65 3.91 -23.38 -10.27
C ALA A 65 5.31 -23.83 -10.76
N ALA A 66 6.04 -22.94 -11.42
CA ALA A 66 7.41 -23.19 -11.86
C ALA A 66 8.35 -23.45 -10.68
N SER A 67 8.26 -22.68 -9.59
CA SER A 67 9.03 -22.93 -8.38
C SER A 67 8.72 -24.28 -7.74
N LEU A 68 7.44 -24.67 -7.66
CA LEU A 68 7.03 -25.97 -7.09
C LEU A 68 7.54 -27.16 -7.93
N VAL A 69 7.58 -27.02 -9.27
CA VAL A 69 8.20 -28.02 -10.16
C VAL A 69 9.70 -28.10 -9.92
N LYS A 70 10.36 -26.95 -9.82
CA LYS A 70 11.82 -26.87 -9.58
C LYS A 70 12.22 -27.53 -8.27
N GLU A 71 11.43 -27.32 -7.21
CA GLU A 71 11.62 -27.96 -5.89
C GLU A 71 11.17 -29.44 -5.87
N GLY A 72 10.64 -29.96 -6.98
CA GLY A 72 10.19 -31.35 -7.10
C GLY A 72 8.92 -31.68 -6.29
N ILE A 73 8.21 -30.66 -5.80
CA ILE A 73 6.98 -30.82 -5.02
C ILE A 73 5.83 -31.29 -5.91
N ILE A 74 5.79 -30.82 -7.15
CA ILE A 74 4.83 -31.25 -8.17
C ILE A 74 5.56 -31.60 -9.47
N THR A 75 4.91 -32.38 -10.31
CA THR A 75 5.39 -32.64 -11.68
C THR A 75 4.96 -31.51 -12.62
N GLN A 76 5.61 -31.41 -13.78
CA GLN A 76 5.19 -30.45 -14.81
C GLN A 76 3.74 -30.70 -15.25
N GLU A 77 3.31 -31.96 -15.35
CA GLU A 77 1.94 -32.31 -15.70
C GLU A 77 0.92 -31.77 -14.67
N VAL A 78 1.26 -31.85 -13.37
CA VAL A 78 0.43 -31.28 -12.30
C VAL A 78 0.44 -29.75 -12.37
N ALA A 79 1.59 -29.13 -12.63
CA ALA A 79 1.71 -27.68 -12.81
C ALA A 79 0.86 -27.16 -13.99
N ASP A 80 0.79 -27.92 -15.09
CA ASP A 80 -0.03 -27.59 -16.25
C ASP A 80 -1.52 -27.67 -15.89
N LYS A 81 -1.95 -28.72 -15.16
CA LYS A 81 -3.34 -28.86 -14.66
C LYS A 81 -3.73 -27.74 -13.70
N ILE A 82 -2.84 -27.35 -12.79
CA ILE A 82 -3.02 -26.20 -11.90
C ILE A 82 -3.21 -24.93 -12.73
N THR A 83 -2.38 -24.72 -13.75
CA THR A 83 -2.44 -23.54 -14.61
C THR A 83 -3.78 -23.47 -15.35
N SER A 84 -4.22 -24.57 -15.95
CA SER A 84 -5.53 -24.66 -16.60
C SER A 84 -6.68 -24.38 -15.63
N TYR A 85 -6.67 -24.99 -14.44
CA TYR A 85 -7.67 -24.75 -13.40
C TYR A 85 -7.76 -23.26 -13.02
N MET A 86 -6.61 -22.60 -12.87
CA MET A 86 -6.55 -21.18 -12.52
C MET A 86 -7.01 -20.28 -13.67
N GLU A 87 -6.69 -20.62 -14.93
CA GLU A 87 -7.18 -19.90 -16.11
C GLU A 87 -8.70 -20.01 -16.25
N ASP A 88 -9.28 -21.19 -16.00
CA ASP A 88 -10.73 -21.39 -15.97
C ASP A 88 -11.39 -20.57 -14.85
N LYS A 89 -10.85 -20.61 -13.63
CA LYS A 89 -11.33 -19.80 -12.50
C LYS A 89 -11.21 -18.30 -12.76
N ASN A 90 -10.17 -17.86 -13.46
CA ASN A 90 -10.03 -16.47 -13.87
C ASN A 90 -11.08 -16.07 -14.90
N ALA A 91 -11.40 -16.95 -15.85
CA ALA A 91 -12.46 -16.72 -16.83
C ALA A 91 -13.84 -16.62 -16.15
N GLU A 92 -14.13 -17.50 -15.19
CA GLU A 92 -15.35 -17.44 -14.36
C GLU A 92 -15.45 -16.11 -13.61
N ARG A 93 -14.40 -15.70 -12.89
CA ARG A 93 -14.37 -14.43 -12.16
C ARG A 93 -14.52 -13.22 -13.09
N LYS A 94 -13.92 -13.27 -14.28
CA LYS A 94 -14.06 -12.20 -15.28
C LYS A 94 -15.50 -12.09 -15.77
N ALA A 95 -16.14 -13.22 -16.08
CA ALA A 95 -17.55 -13.24 -16.47
C ALA A 95 -18.47 -12.74 -15.34
N GLU A 96 -18.17 -13.10 -14.09
CA GLU A 96 -18.88 -12.61 -12.91
C GLU A 96 -18.72 -11.09 -12.74
N MET A 97 -17.51 -10.56 -12.93
CA MET A 97 -17.25 -9.12 -12.88
C MET A 97 -17.99 -8.35 -13.98
N GLU A 98 -18.08 -8.90 -15.20
CA GLU A 98 -18.88 -8.28 -16.26
C GLU A 98 -20.38 -8.26 -15.93
N LYS A 99 -20.90 -9.32 -15.29
CA LYS A 99 -22.27 -9.31 -14.76
C LYS A 99 -22.46 -8.24 -13.69
N ILE A 100 -21.55 -8.14 -12.73
CA ILE A 100 -21.62 -7.13 -11.65
C ILE A 100 -21.56 -5.70 -12.21
N LYS A 101 -20.73 -5.46 -13.23
CA LYS A 101 -20.66 -4.15 -13.92
C LYS A 101 -21.95 -3.81 -14.65
N ALA A 102 -22.68 -4.80 -15.16
CA ALA A 102 -23.94 -4.63 -15.84
C ALA A 102 -25.13 -4.44 -14.88
N MET A 103 -24.98 -4.75 -13.58
CA MET A 103 -26.02 -4.58 -12.55
C MET A 103 -26.12 -3.12 -12.07
N SER A 104 -27.35 -2.69 -11.77
CA SER A 104 -27.63 -1.44 -11.05
C SER A 104 -27.04 -1.46 -9.63
N GLU A 105 -26.99 -0.30 -8.96
CA GLU A 105 -26.45 -0.21 -7.59
C GLU A 105 -27.25 -1.07 -6.59
N ASP A 106 -28.58 -1.10 -6.71
CA ASP A 106 -29.45 -1.89 -5.85
C ASP A 106 -29.30 -3.41 -6.11
N GLU A 107 -29.18 -3.81 -7.37
CA GLU A 107 -28.93 -5.21 -7.75
C GLU A 107 -27.55 -5.68 -7.28
N ARG A 108 -26.54 -4.82 -7.40
CA ARG A 108 -25.18 -5.11 -6.93
C ARG A 108 -25.13 -5.24 -5.42
N LYS A 109 -25.87 -4.40 -4.69
CA LYS A 109 -25.99 -4.50 -3.24
C LYS A 109 -26.65 -5.81 -2.83
N ALA A 110 -27.78 -6.17 -3.43
CA ALA A 110 -28.45 -7.44 -3.19
C ALA A 110 -27.57 -8.65 -3.56
N TYR A 111 -26.82 -8.56 -4.66
CA TYR A 111 -25.85 -9.58 -5.07
C TYR A 111 -24.80 -9.82 -3.97
N PHE A 112 -24.13 -8.78 -3.49
CA PHE A 112 -23.11 -8.92 -2.45
C PHE A 112 -23.68 -9.34 -1.10
N GLU A 113 -24.90 -8.92 -0.74
CA GLU A 113 -25.58 -9.39 0.47
C GLU A 113 -25.88 -10.90 0.39
N SER A 114 -26.33 -11.40 -0.77
CA SER A 114 -26.55 -12.83 -1.00
C SER A 114 -25.24 -13.64 -1.00
N GLN A 115 -24.17 -13.09 -1.58
CA GLN A 115 -22.85 -13.73 -1.60
C GLN A 115 -22.25 -13.79 -0.19
N LYS A 116 -22.50 -12.77 0.64
CA LYS A 116 -22.05 -12.73 2.04
C LYS A 116 -22.67 -13.87 2.86
N ALA A 117 -23.95 -14.17 2.66
CA ALA A 117 -24.60 -15.31 3.30
C ALA A 117 -24.01 -16.66 2.85
N SER A 118 -23.70 -16.81 1.54
CA SER A 118 -23.01 -18.01 1.03
C SER A 118 -21.55 -18.11 1.49
N THR A 119 -20.92 -16.96 1.76
CA THR A 119 -19.55 -16.87 2.25
C THR A 119 -19.47 -17.37 3.68
N THR A 120 -20.46 -17.09 4.53
CA THR A 120 -20.52 -17.64 5.89
C THR A 120 -20.56 -19.18 5.90
N GLU A 121 -21.31 -19.79 4.98
CA GLU A 121 -21.39 -21.26 4.83
C GLU A 121 -20.11 -21.86 4.19
N LYS A 122 -19.45 -21.11 3.29
CA LYS A 122 -18.12 -21.46 2.75
C LYS A 122 -16.96 -21.18 3.73
N ILE A 123 -17.12 -20.34 4.74
CA ILE A 123 -16.09 -20.07 5.74
C ILE A 123 -15.96 -21.25 6.71
N GLU A 124 -17.06 -21.96 7.02
CA GLU A 124 -17.02 -23.15 7.88
C GLU A 124 -16.29 -24.35 7.25
N LYS A 125 -16.13 -24.35 5.92
CA LYS A 125 -15.23 -25.27 5.20
C LYS A 125 -14.16 -24.43 4.53
N LYS A 126 -13.00 -24.22 5.15
CA LYS A 126 -11.80 -23.58 4.55
C LYS A 126 -11.46 -24.15 3.16
N ALA A 127 -12.22 -23.77 2.14
CA ALA A 127 -12.02 -24.13 0.75
C ALA A 127 -11.02 -23.12 0.21
N ASP A 128 -9.78 -23.24 0.69
CA ASP A 128 -8.64 -22.63 0.03
C ASP A 128 -8.51 -23.27 -1.37
N TRP A 129 -7.88 -22.59 -2.32
CA TRP A 129 -7.71 -23.12 -3.68
C TRP A 129 -7.00 -24.48 -3.68
N LEU A 130 -6.14 -24.74 -2.69
CA LEU A 130 -5.54 -26.05 -2.40
C LEU A 130 -6.58 -27.12 -2.08
N SER A 131 -7.57 -26.81 -1.26
CA SER A 131 -8.68 -27.71 -0.91
C SER A 131 -9.55 -28.02 -2.13
N GLU A 132 -9.80 -27.03 -3.00
CA GLU A 132 -10.52 -27.24 -4.25
C GLU A 132 -9.72 -28.10 -5.26
N MET A 133 -8.41 -27.86 -5.36
CA MET A 133 -7.51 -28.67 -6.22
C MET A 133 -7.34 -30.10 -5.71
N LEU A 134 -7.36 -30.31 -4.39
CA LEU A 134 -7.42 -31.63 -3.77
C LEU A 134 -8.74 -32.34 -4.12
N ALA A 135 -9.87 -31.64 -3.96
CA ALA A 135 -11.19 -32.20 -4.24
C ALA A 135 -11.41 -32.55 -5.72
N SER A 136 -10.80 -31.79 -6.63
CA SER A 136 -10.79 -32.06 -8.08
C SER A 136 -9.77 -33.11 -8.51
N GLY A 137 -8.96 -33.63 -7.58
CA GLY A 137 -7.94 -34.64 -7.85
C GLY A 137 -6.73 -34.13 -8.65
N ILE A 138 -6.58 -32.80 -8.78
CA ILE A 138 -5.40 -32.18 -9.41
C ILE A 138 -4.19 -32.34 -8.50
N LEU A 139 -4.39 -32.21 -7.19
CA LEU A 139 -3.38 -32.39 -6.16
C LEU A 139 -3.69 -33.60 -5.28
N THR A 140 -2.63 -34.25 -4.81
CA THR A 140 -2.70 -35.22 -3.71
C THR A 140 -2.57 -34.51 -2.36
N GLN A 141 -2.98 -35.16 -1.26
CA GLN A 141 -2.82 -34.60 0.09
C GLN A 141 -1.35 -34.32 0.40
N GLU A 142 -0.43 -35.22 0.03
CA GLU A 142 1.01 -35.02 0.22
C GLU A 142 1.53 -33.78 -0.51
N GLN A 143 1.03 -33.52 -1.72
CA GLN A 143 1.38 -32.30 -2.46
C GLN A 143 0.78 -31.06 -1.81
N VAL A 144 -0.46 -31.10 -1.31
CA VAL A 144 -1.07 -29.98 -0.58
C VAL A 144 -0.25 -29.63 0.67
N ASP A 145 0.13 -30.64 1.45
CA ASP A 145 0.93 -30.46 2.66
C ASP A 145 2.32 -29.87 2.31
N SER A 146 2.96 -30.40 1.27
CA SER A 146 4.26 -29.92 0.80
C SER A 146 4.20 -28.49 0.25
N ILE A 147 3.16 -28.15 -0.50
CA ILE A 147 2.95 -26.78 -1.01
C ILE A 147 2.69 -25.83 0.16
N THR A 148 1.89 -26.25 1.14
CA THR A 148 1.61 -25.45 2.34
C THR A 148 2.90 -25.15 3.12
N ALA A 149 3.73 -26.18 3.34
CA ALA A 149 5.02 -26.02 4.00
C ALA A 149 5.97 -25.11 3.20
N TYR A 150 6.04 -25.30 1.88
CA TYR A 150 6.84 -24.45 0.99
C TYR A 150 6.42 -22.98 1.08
N GLN A 151 5.11 -22.69 1.00
CA GLN A 151 4.60 -21.31 1.11
C GLN A 151 4.86 -20.68 2.48
N GLN A 152 4.75 -21.45 3.56
CA GLN A 152 5.08 -20.97 4.90
C GLN A 152 6.57 -20.60 5.01
N ASN A 153 7.45 -21.45 4.45
CA ASN A 153 8.88 -21.19 4.44
C ASN A 153 9.25 -19.98 3.58
N GLU A 154 8.68 -19.85 2.38
CA GLU A 154 8.88 -18.68 1.51
C GLU A 154 8.39 -17.38 2.18
N MET A 155 7.21 -17.41 2.83
CA MET A 155 6.73 -16.26 3.58
C MET A 155 7.66 -15.90 4.74
N LYS A 156 8.19 -16.90 5.45
CA LYS A 156 9.15 -16.69 6.54
C LYS A 156 10.46 -16.08 6.02
N ALA A 157 11.01 -16.63 4.95
CA ALA A 157 12.21 -16.10 4.30
C ALA A 157 12.01 -14.66 3.82
N GLN A 158 10.86 -14.36 3.19
CA GLN A 158 10.51 -13.01 2.78
C GLN A 158 10.36 -12.06 3.98
N GLN A 159 9.79 -12.52 5.09
CA GLN A 159 9.70 -11.73 6.32
C GLN A 159 11.08 -11.42 6.90
N GLU A 160 11.98 -12.40 6.93
CA GLU A 160 13.37 -12.25 7.39
C GLU A 160 14.14 -11.27 6.49
N GLU A 161 14.00 -11.38 5.17
CA GLU A 161 14.63 -10.44 4.22
C GLU A 161 14.09 -9.01 4.41
N GLN A 162 12.77 -8.85 4.56
CA GLN A 162 12.19 -7.55 4.85
C GLN A 162 12.61 -7.00 6.22
N GLN A 163 12.80 -7.86 7.22
CA GLN A 163 13.30 -7.47 8.52
C GLN A 163 14.74 -6.95 8.41
N ALA A 164 15.61 -7.67 7.70
CA ALA A 164 16.99 -7.24 7.46
C ALA A 164 17.06 -5.88 6.76
N LYS A 165 16.25 -5.67 5.72
CA LYS A 165 16.18 -4.37 5.02
C LYS A 165 15.69 -3.24 5.93
N ARG A 166 14.73 -3.50 6.81
CA ARG A 166 14.27 -2.50 7.80
C ARG A 166 15.37 -2.17 8.80
N GLN A 167 16.10 -3.18 9.30
CA GLN A 167 17.21 -2.98 10.23
C GLN A 167 18.34 -2.18 9.60
N GLU A 168 18.69 -2.47 8.34
CA GLU A 168 19.70 -1.72 7.59
C GLU A 168 19.28 -0.25 7.38
N ALA A 169 18.02 -0.02 6.98
CA ALA A 169 17.48 1.33 6.82
C ALA A 169 17.46 2.11 8.14
N GLU A 170 17.06 1.48 9.25
CA GLU A 170 17.05 2.10 10.57
C GLU A 170 18.47 2.42 11.04
N LYS A 171 19.43 1.51 10.82
CA LYS A 171 20.84 1.76 11.12
C LYS A 171 21.37 2.97 10.35
N SER A 172 21.13 3.03 9.04
CA SER A 172 21.55 4.17 8.22
C SER A 172 20.93 5.49 8.68
N ARG A 173 19.67 5.45 9.13
CA ARG A 173 19.00 6.60 9.73
C ARG A 173 19.66 7.02 11.05
N MET A 174 19.98 6.07 11.94
CA MET A 174 20.68 6.36 13.20
C MET A 174 22.07 6.97 12.94
N ASP A 175 22.85 6.40 12.02
CA ASP A 175 24.17 6.93 11.63
C ASP A 175 24.08 8.39 11.14
N SER A 176 22.99 8.72 10.42
CA SER A 176 22.73 10.07 9.94
C SER A 176 22.39 11.04 11.08
N LEU A 177 21.60 10.61 12.06
CA LEU A 177 21.25 11.41 13.24
C LEU A 177 22.46 11.64 14.16
N VAL A 178 23.32 10.63 14.32
CA VAL A 178 24.60 10.74 15.05
C VAL A 178 25.54 11.70 14.34
N SER A 179 25.69 11.56 13.03
CA SER A 179 26.54 12.45 12.22
C SER A 179 26.06 13.91 12.25
N ALA A 180 24.74 14.12 12.33
CA ALA A 180 24.14 15.45 12.51
C ALA A 180 24.27 15.99 13.96
N GLY A 181 24.79 15.18 14.90
CA GLY A 181 24.94 15.55 16.31
C GLY A 181 23.61 15.66 17.07
N ILE A 182 22.52 15.11 16.52
CA ILE A 182 21.19 15.18 17.14
C ILE A 182 21.07 14.19 18.30
N ILE A 183 21.70 13.02 18.15
CA ILE A 183 21.81 12.00 19.17
C ILE A 183 23.27 11.55 19.29
N THR A 184 23.61 10.92 20.41
CA THR A 184 24.92 10.27 20.58
C THR A 184 24.87 8.83 20.05
N GLN A 185 26.04 8.22 19.86
CA GLN A 185 26.11 6.79 19.53
C GLN A 185 25.43 5.94 20.62
N ASP A 186 25.66 6.24 21.90
CA ASP A 186 25.01 5.52 23.01
C ASP A 186 23.48 5.60 22.93
N THR A 187 22.93 6.76 22.55
CA THR A 187 21.48 6.92 22.34
C THR A 187 21.01 6.11 21.13
N ALA A 188 21.75 6.12 20.02
CA ALA A 188 21.42 5.31 18.83
C ALA A 188 21.40 3.80 19.14
N ASP A 189 22.39 3.31 19.89
CA ASP A 189 22.48 1.91 20.30
C ASP A 189 21.34 1.53 21.26
N ALA A 190 20.96 2.45 22.16
CA ALA A 190 19.83 2.27 23.06
C ALA A 190 18.48 2.24 22.32
N ILE A 191 18.28 3.08 21.30
CA ILE A 191 17.09 3.04 20.42
C ILE A 191 17.02 1.70 19.70
N THR A 192 18.14 1.24 19.15
CA THR A 192 18.23 -0.04 18.44
C THR A 192 17.82 -1.19 19.37
N THR A 193 18.42 -1.25 20.56
CA THR A 193 18.11 -2.27 21.57
C THR A 193 16.63 -2.23 22.00
N TYR A 194 16.08 -1.03 22.18
CA TYR A 194 14.67 -0.85 22.51
C TYR A 194 13.76 -1.42 21.41
N ASN A 195 14.03 -1.09 20.15
CA ASN A 195 13.24 -1.54 19.01
C ASN A 195 13.33 -3.06 18.81
N GLU A 196 14.51 -3.66 18.99
CA GLU A 196 14.69 -5.13 18.96
C GLU A 196 13.86 -5.81 20.05
N THR A 197 13.87 -5.27 21.27
CA THR A 197 13.05 -5.78 22.38
C THR A 197 11.55 -5.68 22.07
N GLN A 198 11.11 -4.58 21.45
CA GLN A 198 9.71 -4.44 21.01
C GLN A 198 9.35 -5.46 19.94
N GLU A 199 10.24 -5.70 18.97
CA GLU A 199 10.01 -6.68 17.90
C GLU A 199 9.93 -8.11 18.45
N GLU A 200 10.77 -8.49 19.41
CA GLU A 200 10.68 -9.78 20.09
C GLU A 200 9.36 -9.95 20.84
N SER A 201 8.92 -8.90 21.55
CA SER A 201 7.62 -8.90 22.23
C SER A 201 6.48 -9.11 21.22
N TYR A 202 6.56 -8.45 20.06
CA TYR A 202 5.59 -8.57 18.98
C TYR A 202 5.54 -9.98 18.41
N LYS A 203 6.71 -10.57 18.14
CA LYS A 203 6.83 -11.95 17.68
C LYS A 203 6.23 -12.93 18.70
N ALA A 204 6.50 -12.75 19.99
CA ALA A 204 5.95 -13.62 21.03
C ALA A 204 4.41 -13.55 21.13
N GLU A 205 3.80 -12.37 21.00
CA GLU A 205 2.34 -12.25 21.00
C GLU A 205 1.72 -12.73 19.69
N MET A 206 2.39 -12.54 18.55
CA MET A 206 1.98 -13.16 17.28
C MET A 206 1.92 -14.69 17.39
N GLU A 207 2.91 -15.31 18.03
CA GLU A 207 2.89 -16.76 18.28
C GLU A 207 1.75 -17.17 19.22
N LYS A 208 1.46 -16.38 20.25
CA LYS A 208 0.26 -16.61 21.09
C LYS A 208 -1.02 -16.53 20.28
N LEU A 209 -1.16 -15.53 19.41
CA LEU A 209 -2.35 -15.36 18.57
C LEU A 209 -2.52 -16.50 17.55
N LYS A 210 -1.42 -17.05 17.03
CA LYS A 210 -1.45 -18.23 16.16
C LYS A 210 -1.92 -19.48 16.90
N ALA A 211 -1.57 -19.61 18.18
CA ALA A 211 -2.00 -20.74 19.02
C ALA A 211 -3.46 -20.63 19.52
N MET A 212 -4.04 -19.42 19.50
CA MET A 212 -5.44 -19.19 19.90
C MET A 212 -6.44 -19.64 18.83
N THR A 213 -7.57 -20.17 19.27
CA THR A 213 -8.78 -20.37 18.47
C THR A 213 -9.36 -19.04 17.99
N ASP A 214 -10.26 -19.09 17.01
CA ASP A 214 -10.88 -17.87 16.46
C ASP A 214 -11.69 -17.09 17.52
N ASP A 215 -12.40 -17.79 18.40
CA ASP A 215 -13.17 -17.18 19.50
C ASP A 215 -12.25 -16.56 20.58
N GLU A 216 -11.16 -17.24 20.92
CA GLU A 216 -10.14 -16.71 21.84
C GLU A 216 -9.46 -15.48 21.24
N ARG A 217 -9.12 -15.51 19.94
CA ARG A 217 -8.50 -14.40 19.24
C ARG A 217 -9.45 -13.21 19.15
N LYS A 218 -10.74 -13.44 18.89
CA LYS A 218 -11.77 -12.41 18.88
C LYS A 218 -11.88 -11.74 20.24
N THR A 219 -11.99 -12.54 21.30
CA THR A 219 -12.06 -12.05 22.69
C THR A 219 -10.79 -11.27 23.05
N TYR A 220 -9.61 -11.77 22.67
CA TYR A 220 -8.34 -11.10 22.86
C TYR A 220 -8.32 -9.73 22.17
N MET A 221 -8.70 -9.66 20.90
CA MET A 221 -8.73 -8.41 20.13
C MET A 221 -9.75 -7.41 20.67
N GLU A 222 -10.90 -7.88 21.17
CA GLU A 222 -11.91 -7.06 21.83
C GLU A 222 -11.40 -6.50 23.16
N SER A 223 -10.73 -7.32 23.98
CA SER A 223 -10.11 -6.87 25.23
C SER A 223 -9.00 -5.84 25.03
N LYS A 224 -8.34 -5.89 23.86
CA LYS A 224 -7.32 -4.92 23.45
C LYS A 224 -7.92 -3.70 22.73
N LYS A 225 -9.23 -3.66 22.50
CA LYS A 225 -9.90 -2.58 21.78
C LYS A 225 -9.91 -1.26 22.57
N ASP A 226 -9.99 -1.34 23.89
CA ASP A 226 -10.00 -0.16 24.79
C ASP A 226 -8.60 0.37 25.10
N ALA A 227 -7.55 -0.40 24.81
CA ALA A 227 -6.17 0.07 24.82
C ALA A 227 -5.84 1.02 23.65
N LYS A 228 -6.81 1.31 22.77
CA LYS A 228 -6.65 2.16 21.60
C LYS A 228 -7.08 3.60 21.85
N SER A 229 -6.09 4.46 22.07
CA SER A 229 -5.99 5.62 21.18
C SER A 229 -5.62 5.08 19.80
N TYR A 230 -6.59 5.02 18.89
CA TYR A 230 -6.36 4.73 17.47
C TYR A 230 -5.71 5.90 16.73
N GLY A 231 -5.45 7.03 17.42
CA GLY A 231 -4.52 8.03 16.93
C GLY A 231 -3.15 7.38 16.83
N LYS A 232 -2.39 7.68 15.77
CA LYS A 232 -0.97 7.33 15.66
C LYS A 232 -0.29 7.67 16.99
N LYS A 233 -0.03 6.67 17.85
CA LYS A 233 0.81 6.89 19.02
C LYS A 233 2.11 7.46 18.47
N ASP A 234 2.57 8.58 19.03
CA ASP A 234 3.82 9.20 18.60
C ASP A 234 4.89 8.10 18.55
N GLN A 235 5.57 7.96 17.42
CA GLN A 235 6.56 6.90 17.21
C GLN A 235 7.71 6.96 18.22
N TYR A 236 7.88 8.10 18.88
CA TYR A 236 8.85 8.30 19.96
C TYR A 236 8.27 8.15 21.37
N ALA A 237 6.96 8.00 21.53
CA ALA A 237 6.32 7.93 22.86
C ALA A 237 6.93 6.82 23.73
N GLY A 238 7.11 5.64 23.16
CA GLY A 238 7.71 4.51 23.89
C GLY A 238 9.18 4.76 24.27
N LEU A 239 9.93 5.46 23.42
CA LEU A 239 11.34 5.81 23.68
C LEU A 239 11.46 6.92 24.74
N LEU A 240 10.53 7.86 24.78
CA LEU A 240 10.40 8.88 25.83
C LEU A 240 10.01 8.25 27.17
N GLU A 241 8.98 7.39 27.17
CA GLU A 241 8.53 6.65 28.36
C GLU A 241 9.65 5.76 28.92
N ALA A 242 10.49 5.17 28.06
CA ALA A 242 11.65 4.37 28.44
C ALA A 242 12.88 5.22 28.85
N GLY A 243 12.83 6.55 28.69
CA GLY A 243 13.96 7.44 28.98
C GLY A 243 15.15 7.29 28.04
N VAL A 244 14.95 6.65 26.88
CA VAL A 244 15.98 6.46 25.84
C VAL A 244 16.21 7.77 25.09
N LEU A 245 15.15 8.55 24.88
CA LEU A 245 15.18 9.86 24.27
C LEU A 245 14.67 10.93 25.24
N THR A 246 15.21 12.14 25.11
CA THR A 246 14.61 13.35 25.69
C THR A 246 13.63 14.00 24.73
N GLN A 247 12.72 14.84 25.24
CA GLN A 247 11.78 15.57 24.38
C GLN A 247 12.52 16.48 23.37
N GLU A 248 13.62 17.10 23.78
CA GLU A 248 14.46 17.94 22.92
C GLU A 248 15.09 17.14 21.76
N GLN A 249 15.56 15.92 22.04
CA GLN A 249 16.05 15.02 21.00
C GLN A 249 14.93 14.62 20.06
N VAL A 250 13.74 14.29 20.57
CA VAL A 250 12.57 13.96 19.75
C VAL A 250 12.19 15.09 18.81
N ASP A 251 12.13 16.33 19.31
CA ASP A 251 11.77 17.50 18.50
C ASP A 251 12.83 17.77 17.43
N SER A 252 14.11 17.61 17.78
CA SER A 252 15.24 17.74 16.85
C SER A 252 15.21 16.67 15.76
N ILE A 253 14.92 15.42 16.11
CA ILE A 253 14.76 14.33 15.14
C ILE A 253 13.59 14.62 14.20
N LYS A 254 12.44 15.08 14.72
CA LYS A 254 11.27 15.42 13.89
C LYS A 254 11.59 16.55 12.90
N ALA A 255 12.31 17.58 13.35
CA ALA A 255 12.74 18.69 12.49
C ALA A 255 13.72 18.20 11.41
N TYR A 256 14.67 17.35 11.77
CA TYR A 256 15.62 16.75 10.83
C TYR A 256 14.91 15.88 9.79
N ASP A 257 14.03 14.97 10.22
CA ASP A 257 13.26 14.10 9.32
C ASP A 257 12.39 14.93 8.35
N GLU A 258 11.82 16.05 8.80
CA GLU A 258 11.05 16.96 7.94
C GLU A 258 11.95 17.68 6.92
N ALA A 259 13.11 18.19 7.35
CA ALA A 259 14.07 18.80 6.43
C ALA A 259 14.57 17.81 5.36
N GLN A 260 14.86 16.57 5.75
CA GLN A 260 15.23 15.50 4.81
C GLN A 260 14.09 15.19 3.83
N ARG A 261 12.83 15.15 4.30
CA ARG A 261 11.67 14.98 3.43
C ARG A 261 11.55 16.11 2.41
N GLN A 262 11.76 17.35 2.83
CA GLN A 262 11.68 18.53 1.95
C GLN A 262 12.79 18.51 0.90
N ALA A 263 14.04 18.26 1.31
CA ALA A 263 15.17 18.14 0.38
C ALA A 263 14.94 17.02 -0.66
N ASN A 264 14.45 15.86 -0.22
CA ASN A 264 14.11 14.76 -1.13
C ASN A 264 12.95 15.11 -2.08
N GLN A 265 11.98 15.92 -1.64
CA GLN A 265 10.90 16.40 -2.49
C GLN A 265 11.42 17.34 -3.58
N GLU A 266 12.27 18.29 -3.22
CA GLU A 266 12.91 19.24 -4.15
C GLU A 266 13.80 18.52 -5.18
N GLU A 267 14.58 17.53 -4.74
CA GLU A 267 15.41 16.71 -5.64
C GLU A 267 14.53 15.92 -6.62
N GLN A 268 13.44 15.30 -6.13
CA GLN A 268 12.50 14.60 -6.99
C GLN A 268 11.79 15.54 -7.97
N GLU A 269 11.47 16.76 -7.56
CA GLU A 269 10.86 17.77 -8.43
C GLU A 269 11.81 18.17 -9.56
N THR A 270 13.07 18.44 -9.23
CA THR A 270 14.12 18.72 -10.21
C THR A 270 14.24 17.58 -11.23
N LYS A 271 14.33 16.33 -10.76
CA LYS A 271 14.37 15.15 -11.64
C LYS A 271 13.12 15.03 -12.53
N ARG A 272 11.93 15.33 -12.00
CA ARG A 272 10.69 15.32 -12.79
C ARG A 272 10.70 16.41 -13.86
N GLN A 273 11.21 17.60 -13.54
CA GLN A 273 11.34 18.70 -14.50
C GLN A 273 12.34 18.34 -15.61
N GLU A 274 13.51 17.82 -15.28
CA GLU A 274 14.50 17.34 -16.27
C GLU A 274 13.94 16.27 -17.20
N GLN A 275 13.20 15.29 -16.65
CA GLN A 275 12.54 14.27 -17.44
C GLN A 275 11.46 14.85 -18.36
N THR A 276 10.71 15.84 -17.87
CA THR A 276 9.69 16.55 -18.66
C THR A 276 10.33 17.30 -19.83
N LEU A 277 11.43 18.02 -19.59
CA LEU A 277 12.20 18.70 -20.62
C LEU A 277 12.70 17.72 -21.68
N THR A 278 13.37 16.65 -21.26
CA THR A 278 13.89 15.60 -22.15
C THR A 278 12.80 14.98 -23.03
N ARG A 279 11.62 14.76 -22.44
CA ARG A 279 10.45 14.23 -23.14
C ARG A 279 9.91 15.20 -24.17
N LEU A 280 9.81 16.48 -23.84
CA LEU A 280 9.36 17.51 -24.79
C LEU A 280 10.38 17.75 -25.91
N ASP A 281 11.68 17.67 -25.62
CA ASP A 281 12.75 17.74 -26.63
C ASP A 281 12.59 16.68 -27.72
N SER A 282 12.13 15.47 -27.34
CA SER A 282 11.86 14.41 -28.30
C SER A 282 10.74 14.78 -29.29
N LEU A 283 9.73 15.53 -28.84
CA LEU A 283 8.61 15.99 -29.67
C LEU A 283 8.98 17.19 -30.55
N VAL A 284 9.88 18.05 -30.08
CA VAL A 284 10.46 19.10 -30.93
C VAL A 284 11.32 18.48 -32.03
N SER A 285 12.18 17.52 -31.66
CA SER A 285 13.06 16.82 -32.60
C SER A 285 12.28 16.05 -33.67
N SER A 286 11.11 15.49 -33.33
CA SER A 286 10.22 14.83 -34.30
C SER A 286 9.39 15.80 -35.14
N GLY A 287 9.48 17.12 -34.87
CA GLY A 287 8.70 18.15 -35.55
C GLY A 287 7.20 18.17 -35.16
N THR A 288 6.82 17.45 -34.11
CA THR A 288 5.42 17.40 -33.64
C THR A 288 5.01 18.74 -33.01
N ILE A 289 5.92 19.37 -32.27
CA ILE A 289 5.78 20.71 -31.70
C ILE A 289 7.01 21.56 -32.02
N THR A 290 6.91 22.88 -31.83
CA THR A 290 8.05 23.80 -31.95
C THR A 290 8.64 24.13 -30.58
N GLU A 291 9.82 24.75 -30.52
CA GLU A 291 10.41 25.25 -29.27
C GLU A 291 9.52 26.29 -28.56
N ASP A 292 8.80 27.12 -29.32
CA ASP A 292 7.83 28.07 -28.78
C ASP A 292 6.66 27.34 -28.09
N LEU A 293 6.12 26.30 -28.74
CA LEU A 293 5.05 25.49 -28.16
C LEU A 293 5.52 24.69 -26.93
N LYS A 294 6.76 24.17 -26.95
CA LYS A 294 7.37 23.53 -25.77
C LYS A 294 7.42 24.49 -24.59
N SER A 295 7.85 25.74 -24.82
CA SER A 295 7.95 26.76 -23.77
C SER A 295 6.58 27.06 -23.15
N LYS A 296 5.53 27.19 -23.98
CA LYS A 296 4.15 27.40 -23.50
C LYS A 296 3.59 26.20 -22.74
N VAL A 297 3.94 24.98 -23.16
CA VAL A 297 3.58 23.76 -22.40
C VAL A 297 4.23 23.76 -21.02
N ILE A 298 5.52 24.11 -20.92
CA ILE A 298 6.23 24.18 -19.65
C ILE A 298 5.60 25.23 -18.73
N GLU A 299 5.37 26.44 -19.26
CA GLU A 299 4.74 27.54 -18.51
C GLU A 299 3.38 27.14 -17.96
N PHE A 300 2.56 26.49 -18.80
CA PHE A 300 1.25 25.99 -18.40
C PHE A 300 1.32 24.92 -17.30
N LEU A 301 2.26 23.98 -17.40
CA LEU A 301 2.46 22.94 -16.38
C LEU A 301 2.94 23.54 -15.04
N ASN A 302 3.86 24.51 -15.08
CA ASN A 302 4.35 25.21 -13.90
C ASN A 302 3.23 25.99 -13.21
N ASN A 303 2.39 26.71 -13.97
CA ASN A 303 1.25 27.43 -13.42
C ASN A 303 0.22 26.48 -12.77
N GLN A 304 -0.03 25.32 -13.37
CA GLN A 304 -0.86 24.29 -12.72
C GLN A 304 -0.23 23.78 -11.42
N GLU A 305 1.09 23.63 -11.36
CA GLU A 305 1.80 23.19 -10.16
C GLU A 305 1.73 24.25 -9.06
N GLU A 306 1.95 25.53 -9.37
CA GLU A 306 1.76 26.64 -8.44
C GLU A 306 0.34 26.68 -7.89
N THR A 307 -0.67 26.49 -8.75
CA THR A 307 -2.07 26.43 -8.33
C THR A 307 -2.32 25.27 -7.36
N ARG A 308 -1.80 24.07 -7.68
CA ARG A 308 -1.91 22.90 -6.79
C ARG A 308 -1.19 23.13 -5.46
N ASN A 309 -0.01 23.75 -5.48
CA ASN A 309 0.76 24.05 -4.28
C ASN A 309 0.02 25.05 -3.39
N ALA A 310 -0.55 26.11 -3.98
CA ALA A 310 -1.37 27.07 -3.25
C ALA A 310 -2.65 26.44 -2.68
N GLU A 311 -3.30 25.53 -3.41
CA GLU A 311 -4.43 24.76 -2.88
C GLU A 311 -3.99 23.84 -1.74
N MET A 312 -2.84 23.17 -1.85
CA MET A 312 -2.29 22.33 -0.80
C MET A 312 -1.96 23.10 0.48
N GLU A 313 -1.37 24.29 0.37
CA GLU A 313 -1.11 25.15 1.54
C GLU A 313 -2.41 25.57 2.24
N LYS A 314 -3.46 25.89 1.48
CA LYS A 314 -4.79 26.13 2.06
C LYS A 314 -5.31 24.90 2.81
N VAL A 315 -5.19 23.71 2.21
CA VAL A 315 -5.64 22.45 2.82
C VAL A 315 -4.84 22.07 4.06
N LYS A 316 -3.54 22.38 4.11
CA LYS A 316 -2.70 22.18 5.29
C LYS A 316 -3.13 23.08 6.46
N ALA A 317 -3.58 24.30 6.17
CA ALA A 317 -4.06 25.25 7.17
C ALA A 317 -5.49 24.97 7.68
N MET A 318 -6.27 24.14 6.97
CA MET A 318 -7.63 23.75 7.36
C MET A 318 -7.64 22.71 8.49
N THR A 319 -8.64 22.81 9.37
CA THR A 319 -9.01 21.74 10.31
C THR A 319 -9.50 20.49 9.57
N ASP A 320 -9.58 19.35 10.26
CA ASP A 320 -10.01 18.09 9.62
C ASP A 320 -11.44 18.15 9.07
N ASP A 321 -12.35 18.83 9.77
CA ASP A 321 -13.73 19.04 9.32
C ASP A 321 -13.79 19.95 8.10
N GLU A 322 -13.01 21.04 8.09
CA GLU A 322 -12.89 21.95 6.93
C GLU A 322 -12.27 21.24 5.73
N ARG A 323 -11.22 20.44 5.95
CA ARG A 323 -10.56 19.65 4.92
C ARG A 323 -11.53 18.63 4.33
N LYS A 324 -12.32 17.95 5.15
CA LYS A 324 -13.34 16.99 4.71
C LYS A 324 -14.39 17.67 3.84
N ALA A 325 -14.94 18.80 4.30
CA ALA A 325 -15.91 19.59 3.54
C ALA A 325 -15.33 20.12 2.22
N TYR A 326 -14.07 20.60 2.24
CA TYR A 326 -13.36 21.06 1.06
C TYR A 326 -13.18 19.94 0.03
N ILE A 327 -12.71 18.75 0.45
CA ILE A 327 -12.54 17.59 -0.42
C ILE A 327 -13.89 17.14 -1.00
N GLU A 328 -14.95 17.07 -0.18
CA GLU A 328 -16.29 16.68 -0.62
C GLU A 328 -16.84 17.66 -1.67
N SER A 329 -16.65 18.96 -1.48
CA SER A 329 -17.04 19.98 -2.45
C SER A 329 -16.30 19.83 -3.78
N LYS A 330 -14.99 19.59 -3.76
CA LYS A 330 -14.16 19.39 -4.96
C LYS A 330 -14.44 18.06 -5.67
N MET A 331 -14.81 17.01 -4.92
CA MET A 331 -15.18 15.71 -5.50
C MET A 331 -16.54 15.75 -6.20
N ASN A 332 -17.52 16.50 -5.68
CA ASN A 332 -18.82 16.66 -6.33
C ASN A 332 -18.72 17.45 -7.65
N VAL A 333 -17.84 18.45 -7.74
CA VAL A 333 -17.57 19.18 -9.00
C VAL A 333 -17.03 18.25 -10.10
N ASN A 334 -16.28 17.20 -9.74
CA ASN A 334 -15.78 16.22 -10.70
C ASN A 334 -16.83 15.19 -11.14
N LYS A 335 -17.97 15.06 -10.45
CA LYS A 335 -19.01 14.08 -10.79
C LYS A 335 -19.81 14.50 -12.04
N ASP A 336 -20.01 15.80 -12.23
CA ASP A 336 -20.68 16.37 -13.40
C ASP A 336 -19.77 16.39 -14.65
N SER A 337 -18.45 16.42 -14.46
CA SER A 337 -17.43 16.37 -15.52
C SER A 337 -17.17 14.97 -16.09
N VAL A 338 -17.77 13.91 -15.53
CA VAL A 338 -17.51 12.50 -15.91
C VAL A 338 -18.41 12.02 -17.06
N LYS A 339 -19.38 12.81 -17.52
CA LYS A 339 -20.16 12.49 -18.72
C LYS A 339 -19.41 12.90 -20.00
N GLY A 340 -18.48 12.05 -20.43
CA GLY A 340 -18.09 11.94 -21.85
C GLY A 340 -16.77 12.57 -22.27
N ASP A 341 -16.37 13.71 -21.69
CA ASP A 341 -15.13 14.38 -22.09
C ASP A 341 -14.01 14.02 -21.14
N LYS A 342 -13.07 13.17 -21.59
CA LYS A 342 -11.79 13.02 -20.90
C LYS A 342 -11.10 14.39 -20.94
N ILE A 343 -11.18 15.15 -19.85
CA ILE A 343 -10.46 16.42 -19.71
C ILE A 343 -8.97 16.12 -19.87
N SER A 344 -8.42 16.48 -21.03
CA SER A 344 -6.99 16.41 -21.27
C SER A 344 -6.28 17.28 -20.23
N PRO A 345 -5.16 16.83 -19.63
CA PRO A 345 -4.34 17.66 -18.75
C PRO A 345 -3.93 18.99 -19.38
N LEU A 346 -3.94 19.07 -20.71
CA LEU A 346 -3.59 20.23 -21.53
C LEU A 346 -4.81 20.92 -22.16
N LYS A 347 -6.03 20.65 -21.70
CA LYS A 347 -7.26 21.19 -22.30
C LYS A 347 -7.21 22.72 -22.45
N GLY A 348 -6.67 23.43 -21.45
CA GLY A 348 -6.51 24.89 -21.52
C GLY A 348 -5.71 25.35 -22.74
N LEU A 349 -4.61 24.67 -23.07
CA LEU A 349 -3.78 24.96 -24.24
C LEU A 349 -4.42 24.58 -25.57
N VAL A 350 -5.39 23.67 -25.56
CA VAL A 350 -6.17 23.34 -26.76
C VAL A 350 -7.27 24.39 -26.97
N ASP A 351 -7.98 24.73 -25.89
CA ASP A 351 -9.08 25.69 -25.91
C ASP A 351 -8.62 27.09 -26.33
N ASP A 352 -7.42 27.51 -25.93
CA ASP A 352 -6.84 28.80 -26.31
C ASP A 352 -6.17 28.80 -27.70
N GLY A 353 -6.14 27.64 -28.38
CA GLY A 353 -5.55 27.48 -29.71
C GLY A 353 -4.03 27.42 -29.75
N THR A 354 -3.35 27.35 -28.59
CA THR A 354 -1.89 27.17 -28.52
C THR A 354 -1.46 25.83 -29.08
N LEU A 355 -2.20 24.76 -28.78
CA LEU A 355 -1.98 23.41 -29.31
C LEU A 355 -3.18 22.95 -30.12
N THR A 356 -2.90 22.19 -31.19
CA THR A 356 -3.93 21.33 -31.79
C THR A 356 -4.21 20.13 -30.90
N GLN A 357 -5.37 19.49 -31.07
CA GLN A 357 -5.72 18.27 -30.32
C GLN A 357 -4.67 17.16 -30.51
N ASP A 358 -4.18 16.95 -31.73
CA ASP A 358 -3.17 15.95 -32.02
C ASP A 358 -1.83 16.23 -31.32
N GLN A 359 -1.44 17.51 -31.24
CA GLN A 359 -0.25 17.92 -30.48
C GLN A 359 -0.44 17.71 -28.98
N ALA A 360 -1.59 18.10 -28.43
CA ALA A 360 -1.90 17.88 -27.02
C ALA A 360 -1.91 16.39 -26.67
N ASP A 361 -2.49 15.54 -27.52
CA ASP A 361 -2.51 14.09 -27.33
C ASP A 361 -1.09 13.51 -27.39
N ALA A 362 -0.25 13.96 -28.32
CA ALA A 362 1.15 13.54 -28.40
C ALA A 362 1.95 13.96 -27.15
N VAL A 363 1.78 15.19 -26.66
CA VAL A 363 2.40 15.65 -25.42
C VAL A 363 1.91 14.83 -24.23
N VAL A 364 0.60 14.59 -24.13
CA VAL A 364 0.01 13.79 -23.06
C VAL A 364 0.55 12.36 -23.07
N LYS A 365 0.70 11.78 -24.26
CA LYS A 365 1.27 10.44 -24.45
C LYS A 365 2.68 10.34 -23.90
N VAL A 366 3.53 11.34 -24.13
CA VAL A 366 4.93 11.30 -23.68
C VAL A 366 5.05 11.68 -22.19
N LEU A 367 4.27 12.65 -21.69
CA LEU A 367 4.38 13.14 -20.31
C LEU A 367 3.64 12.26 -19.30
N PHE A 368 2.44 11.78 -19.62
CA PHE A 368 1.53 11.18 -18.63
C PHE A 368 1.22 9.71 -18.86
N GLN A 369 1.57 9.16 -20.03
CA GLN A 369 1.42 7.72 -20.22
C GLN A 369 2.48 7.01 -19.37
N ARG A 370 2.03 6.31 -18.31
CA ARG A 370 2.88 5.33 -17.62
C ARG A 370 3.48 4.42 -18.67
N SER A 371 4.80 4.29 -18.68
CA SER A 371 5.51 3.42 -19.60
C SER A 371 4.89 2.02 -19.56
N VAL A 372 4.11 1.68 -20.59
CA VAL A 372 3.72 0.29 -20.89
C VAL A 372 4.91 -0.44 -21.56
N GLN A 373 6.14 -0.03 -21.26
CA GLN A 373 7.37 -0.72 -21.69
C GLN A 373 7.67 -1.92 -20.80
N ASN A 374 6.67 -2.78 -20.63
CA ASN A 374 6.88 -4.18 -20.28
C ASN A 374 5.75 -5.06 -20.87
N LYS A 375 5.41 -4.83 -22.14
CA LYS A 375 4.63 -5.76 -22.98
C LYS A 375 5.11 -5.69 -24.42
N PHE A 376 6.30 -6.22 -24.69
CA PHE A 376 6.74 -6.57 -26.04
C PHE A 376 7.67 -7.79 -26.02
N TRP A 377 7.21 -8.87 -25.38
CA TRP A 377 7.71 -10.22 -25.68
C TRP A 377 6.66 -10.93 -26.54
N GLY A 378 7.04 -11.32 -27.76
CA GLY A 378 6.30 -12.33 -28.51
C GLY A 378 5.87 -12.01 -29.94
N THR A 379 6.56 -11.17 -30.73
CA THR A 379 6.44 -11.31 -32.19
C THR A 379 7.37 -12.43 -32.66
N LYS A 380 6.81 -13.63 -32.82
CA LYS A 380 7.41 -14.69 -33.63
C LYS A 380 7.66 -14.13 -35.03
N THR A 381 8.92 -13.89 -35.37
CA THR A 381 9.33 -13.82 -36.77
C THR A 381 9.31 -15.25 -37.32
N SER A 382 8.29 -15.58 -38.11
CA SER A 382 8.38 -16.70 -39.05
C SER A 382 9.36 -16.28 -40.15
N SER A 383 10.61 -16.71 -40.08
CA SER A 383 11.45 -16.76 -41.27
C SER A 383 11.12 -18.05 -42.02
N SER A 384 10.46 -17.93 -43.17
CA SER A 384 10.56 -18.95 -44.20
C SER A 384 11.99 -18.94 -44.75
N ASN A 385 12.64 -20.08 -44.73
CA ASN A 385 13.36 -20.65 -45.86
C ASN A 385 13.38 -22.16 -45.69
#